data_AF-A0A3S8ZQJ9-F1
#
_entry.id   AF-A0A3S8ZQJ9-F1
#
_cell.length_a   1.000
_cell.length_b   1.000
_cell.length_c   1.000
_cell.angle_alpha   90.00
_cell.angle_beta   90.00
_cell.angle_gamma   90.00
#
_symmetry.space_group_name_H-M   'P 1'
#
loop_
_entity.id
_entity.type
_entity.pdbx_description
1 polymer ?
#
loop_
_entity_poly.entity_id
_entity_poly.type
_entity_poly.pdbx_seq_one_letter_code
_entity_poly.pdbx_strand_id
1 'polypeptide(L)'
;MLHTLSALGIFFLSGTLFASAVYVQKDANGNMTFGDAASMSPKAKIHIIKPATIANMQASSPASAPNEALTLLNKMEQRNVKSIAESKEKLSKLYKKIAEEKNQDIRTNLFSQIQAETQSAEIYNTNLNQIKKTKTR
;
A
#
# COMPACT_ATOMS: atom_id res chain seq x y z
N MET A 1 -45.58 -5.37 -11.59
CA MET A 1 -44.23 -5.29 -10.99
C MET A 1 -43.46 -6.58 -11.23
N LEU A 2 -42.93 -6.82 -12.45
CA LEU A 2 -42.08 -8.00 -12.70
C LEU A 2 -41.16 -7.87 -13.93
N HIS A 3 -40.82 -6.65 -14.37
CA HIS A 3 -40.03 -6.46 -15.61
C HIS A 3 -38.83 -5.52 -15.45
N THR A 4 -38.50 -5.09 -14.23
CA THR A 4 -37.35 -4.19 -13.95
C THR A 4 -36.17 -4.87 -13.24
N LEU A 5 -36.20 -6.21 -13.07
CA LEU A 5 -35.08 -6.95 -12.47
C LEU A 5 -34.16 -7.65 -13.50
N SER A 6 -34.55 -7.78 -14.78
CA SER A 6 -33.73 -8.49 -15.77
C SER A 6 -32.69 -7.64 -16.49
N ALA A 7 -32.69 -6.31 -16.33
CA ALA A 7 -31.71 -5.43 -16.99
C ALA A 7 -30.38 -5.30 -16.23
N LEU A 8 -30.32 -5.69 -14.95
CA LEU A 8 -29.10 -5.61 -14.14
C LEU A 8 -28.22 -6.88 -14.22
N GLY A 9 -28.75 -7.96 -14.81
CA GLY A 9 -28.03 -9.25 -14.94
C GLY A 9 -27.10 -9.36 -16.15
N ILE A 10 -27.30 -8.56 -17.19
CA ILE A 10 -26.54 -8.69 -18.46
C ILE A 10 -25.28 -7.81 -18.46
N PHE A 11 -25.25 -6.72 -17.67
CA PHE A 11 -24.05 -5.90 -17.55
C PHE A 11 -22.91 -6.58 -16.78
N PHE A 12 -23.21 -7.60 -15.96
CA PHE A 12 -22.17 -8.35 -15.25
C PHE A 12 -21.46 -9.41 -16.11
N LEU A 13 -22.01 -9.76 -17.28
CA LEU A 13 -21.46 -10.82 -18.13
C LEU A 13 -20.62 -10.31 -19.32
N SER A 14 -20.50 -8.99 -19.49
CA SER A 14 -19.76 -8.38 -20.61
C SER A 14 -18.39 -7.79 -20.21
N GLY A 15 -18.07 -7.76 -18.91
CA GLY A 15 -16.80 -7.22 -18.39
C GLY A 15 -15.64 -8.22 -18.36
N THR A 16 -15.85 -9.48 -18.75
CA THR A 16 -14.86 -10.57 -18.64
C THR A 16 -13.92 -10.70 -19.84
N LEU A 17 -13.79 -9.68 -20.69
CA LEU A 17 -13.00 -9.76 -21.94
C LEU A 17 -11.85 -8.76 -22.07
N PHE A 18 -11.39 -8.15 -20.98
CA PHE A 18 -10.07 -7.51 -20.95
C PHE A 18 -9.21 -8.13 -19.85
N ALA A 19 -8.92 -9.43 -20.00
CA ALA A 19 -7.72 -10.00 -19.41
C ALA A 19 -6.52 -9.40 -20.15
N SER A 20 -6.11 -8.21 -19.75
CA SER A 20 -4.85 -7.59 -20.17
C SER A 20 -3.72 -8.57 -19.87
N ALA A 21 -3.17 -9.18 -20.93
CA ALA A 21 -2.04 -10.08 -20.82
C ALA A 21 -0.87 -9.32 -20.18
N VAL A 22 -0.47 -9.71 -18.97
CA VAL A 22 0.72 -9.18 -18.33
C VAL A 22 1.89 -9.96 -18.87
N TYR A 23 2.78 -9.26 -19.57
CA TYR A 23 3.96 -9.86 -20.16
C TYR A 23 5.11 -9.81 -19.16
N VAL A 24 5.88 -10.90 -19.10
CA VAL A 24 7.03 -11.03 -18.19
C VAL A 24 8.29 -11.13 -19.02
N GLN A 25 9.23 -10.22 -18.77
CA GLN A 25 10.57 -10.26 -19.33
C GLN A 25 11.54 -10.68 -18.22
N LYS A 26 12.28 -11.77 -18.45
CA LYS A 26 13.39 -12.19 -17.58
C LYS A 26 14.69 -11.78 -18.26
N ASP A 27 15.47 -10.95 -17.59
CA ASP A 27 16.80 -10.56 -18.09
C ASP A 27 17.82 -11.71 -17.87
N ALA A 28 19.00 -11.58 -18.49
CA ALA A 28 20.08 -12.58 -18.36
C ALA A 28 20.67 -12.65 -16.95
N ASN A 29 20.38 -11.66 -16.10
CA ASN A 29 20.85 -11.56 -14.72
C ASN A 29 19.81 -12.12 -13.72
N GLY A 30 18.66 -12.60 -14.20
CA GLY A 30 17.60 -13.20 -13.41
C GLY A 30 16.52 -12.23 -12.89
N ASN A 31 16.60 -10.93 -13.18
CA ASN A 31 15.57 -9.98 -12.80
C ASN A 31 14.34 -10.12 -13.71
N MET A 32 13.16 -9.98 -13.12
CA MET A 32 11.88 -10.09 -13.82
C MET A 32 11.18 -8.74 -13.85
N THR A 33 10.82 -8.29 -15.05
CA THR A 33 10.08 -7.05 -15.29
C THR A 33 8.69 -7.40 -15.81
N PHE A 34 7.67 -6.82 -15.19
CA PHE A 34 6.26 -7.04 -15.53
C PHE A 34 5.71 -5.79 -16.20
N GLY A 35 5.04 -5.92 -17.34
CA GLY A 35 4.52 -4.77 -18.07
C GLY A 35 3.54 -5.12 -19.18
N ASP A 36 2.94 -4.08 -19.76
CA ASP A 36 2.12 -4.18 -20.95
C ASP A 36 3.00 -4.38 -22.20
N ALA A 37 2.55 -5.13 -23.20
CA ALA A 37 3.32 -5.47 -24.40
C ALA A 37 3.83 -4.21 -25.13
N ALA A 38 3.06 -3.13 -25.10
CA ALA A 38 3.42 -1.86 -25.72
C ALA A 38 4.67 -1.19 -25.10
N SER A 39 5.02 -1.57 -23.86
CA SER A 39 6.15 -1.01 -23.11
C SER A 39 7.42 -1.88 -23.15
N MET A 40 7.35 -3.06 -23.78
CA MET A 40 8.47 -4.02 -23.83
C MET A 40 9.33 -3.86 -25.08
N SER A 41 10.64 -3.96 -24.91
CA SER A 41 11.59 -3.91 -26.03
C SER A 41 11.32 -5.04 -27.02
N PRO A 42 11.29 -4.78 -28.35
CA PRO A 42 10.93 -5.77 -29.37
C PRO A 42 11.91 -6.96 -29.48
N LYS A 43 13.05 -6.92 -28.76
CA LYS A 43 14.00 -8.04 -28.64
C LYS A 43 13.74 -8.94 -27.43
N ALA A 44 12.70 -8.65 -26.64
CA ALA A 44 12.34 -9.43 -25.47
C ALA A 44 11.75 -10.78 -25.89
N LYS A 45 12.23 -11.88 -25.28
CA LYS A 45 11.63 -13.21 -25.43
C LYS A 45 10.37 -13.25 -24.57
N ILE A 46 9.23 -12.93 -25.17
CA ILE A 46 7.96 -12.78 -24.48
C ILE A 46 7.41 -14.17 -24.12
N HIS A 47 7.32 -14.48 -22.82
CA HIS A 47 6.55 -15.65 -22.35
C HIS A 47 5.15 -15.20 -21.94
N ILE A 48 4.14 -15.66 -22.68
CA ILE A 48 2.73 -15.45 -22.34
C ILE A 48 2.37 -16.44 -21.22
N ILE A 49 2.30 -15.98 -19.99
CA ILE A 49 1.80 -16.80 -18.88
C ILE A 49 0.27 -16.71 -18.91
N LYS A 50 -0.40 -17.83 -19.16
CA LYS A 50 -1.86 -17.92 -19.04
C LYS A 50 -2.26 -17.61 -17.58
N PRO A 51 -3.31 -16.80 -17.34
CA PRO A 51 -3.67 -16.32 -16.00
C PRO A 51 -3.99 -17.44 -14.98
N ALA A 52 -4.33 -18.65 -15.43
CA ALA A 52 -4.56 -19.81 -14.58
C ALA A 52 -3.31 -20.27 -13.81
N THR A 53 -2.10 -19.99 -14.30
CA THR A 53 -0.85 -20.43 -13.64
C THR A 53 -0.45 -19.50 -12.49
N ILE A 54 -0.90 -18.24 -12.50
CA ILE A 54 -0.56 -17.26 -11.45
C ILE A 54 -1.32 -17.58 -10.14
N ALA A 55 -2.56 -18.06 -10.23
CA ALA A 55 -3.33 -18.53 -9.08
C ALA A 55 -2.63 -19.70 -8.35
N ASN A 56 -1.96 -20.59 -9.09
CA ASN A 56 -1.21 -21.71 -8.49
C ASN A 56 0.19 -21.34 -7.99
N MET A 57 0.83 -20.29 -8.53
CA MET A 57 2.14 -19.83 -8.04
C MET A 57 2.03 -18.98 -6.76
N GLN A 58 0.91 -18.26 -6.56
CA GLN A 58 0.64 -17.57 -5.30
C GLN A 58 0.22 -18.53 -4.17
N ALA A 59 -0.29 -19.71 -4.50
CA ALA A 59 -0.58 -20.79 -3.56
C ALA A 59 0.66 -21.60 -3.12
N SER A 60 1.83 -21.38 -3.74
CA SER A 60 3.05 -22.15 -3.50
C SER A 60 4.26 -21.30 -3.10
N SER A 61 4.04 -20.06 -2.64
CA SER A 61 5.03 -19.45 -1.75
C SER A 61 5.03 -20.22 -0.43
N PRO A 62 6.19 -20.59 0.13
CA PRO A 62 6.23 -21.18 1.46
C PRO A 62 5.54 -20.20 2.39
N ALA A 63 4.51 -20.66 3.09
CA ALA A 63 3.94 -19.89 4.18
C ALA A 63 5.12 -19.50 5.08
N SER A 64 5.43 -18.20 5.15
CA SER A 64 6.42 -17.68 6.09
C SER A 64 6.05 -18.27 7.44
N ALA A 65 7.00 -18.98 8.08
CA ALA A 65 6.71 -19.71 9.31
C ALA A 65 5.97 -18.76 10.28
N PRO A 66 4.88 -19.19 10.93
CA PRO A 66 4.00 -18.28 11.70
C PRO A 66 4.75 -17.41 12.72
N ASN A 67 5.89 -17.89 13.22
CA ASN A 67 6.79 -17.17 14.12
C ASN A 67 7.49 -15.95 13.47
N GLU A 68 7.85 -16.02 12.19
CA GLU A 68 8.49 -14.91 11.47
C GLU A 68 7.50 -13.77 11.18
N ALA A 69 6.26 -14.13 10.81
CA ALA A 69 5.19 -13.16 10.59
C ALA A 69 4.84 -12.43 11.89
N LEU A 70 4.72 -13.14 13.01
CA LEU A 70 4.46 -12.53 14.31
C LEU A 70 5.61 -11.63 14.78
N THR A 71 6.85 -12.07 14.55
CA THR A 71 8.06 -11.27 14.85
C THR A 71 8.10 -9.98 14.04
N LEU A 72 7.72 -10.03 12.75
CA LEU A 72 7.62 -8.86 11.90
C LEU A 72 6.53 -7.89 12.39
N LEU A 73 5.34 -8.40 12.72
CA LEU A 73 4.25 -7.58 13.26
C LEU A 73 4.63 -6.94 14.61
N ASN A 74 5.41 -7.61 15.47
CA ASN A 74 5.95 -7.04 16.69
C ASN A 74 6.92 -5.89 16.41
N LYS A 75 7.86 -6.06 15.46
CA LYS A 75 8.79 -4.99 15.05
C LYS A 75 8.06 -3.79 14.45
N MET A 76 7.03 -4.03 13.63
CA MET A 76 6.22 -2.97 13.04
C MET A 76 5.40 -2.22 14.10
N GLU A 77 4.81 -2.91 15.06
CA GLU A 77 4.12 -2.29 16.19
C GLU A 77 5.06 -1.37 16.99
N GLN A 78 6.22 -1.89 17.39
CA GLN A 78 7.20 -1.11 18.16
C GLN A 78 7.65 0.14 17.40
N ARG A 79 7.89 0.04 16.09
CA ARG A 79 8.25 1.17 15.24
C ARG A 79 7.14 2.23 15.21
N ASN A 80 5.89 1.83 14.99
CA ASN A 80 4.77 2.78 14.95
C ASN A 80 4.56 3.46 16.30
N VAL A 81 4.63 2.72 17.42
CA VAL A 81 4.55 3.30 18.77
C VAL A 81 5.65 4.34 18.99
N LYS A 82 6.89 4.03 18.60
CA LYS A 82 8.00 4.98 18.69
C LYS A 82 7.76 6.22 17.82
N SER A 83 7.35 6.03 16.57
CA SER A 83 7.05 7.15 15.66
C SER A 83 5.90 8.04 16.15
N ILE A 84 4.88 7.47 16.79
CA ILE A 84 3.80 8.26 17.42
C ILE A 84 4.34 9.11 18.56
N ALA A 85 5.21 8.55 19.41
CA ALA A 85 5.81 9.30 20.52
C ALA A 85 6.69 10.45 20.01
N GLU A 86 7.56 10.19 19.03
CA GLU A 86 8.40 11.20 18.40
C GLU A 86 7.57 12.30 17.72
N SER A 87 6.50 11.91 17.03
CA SER A 87 5.59 12.84 16.37
C SER A 87 4.88 13.76 17.36
N LYS A 88 4.40 13.22 18.50
CA LYS A 88 3.82 14.02 19.59
C LYS A 88 4.81 15.02 20.18
N GLU A 89 6.07 14.61 20.37
CA GLU A 89 7.12 15.51 20.86
C GLU A 89 7.40 16.64 19.87
N LYS A 90 7.51 16.31 18.57
CA LYS A 90 7.69 17.31 17.50
C LYS A 90 6.52 18.29 17.43
N LEU A 91 5.29 17.80 17.46
CA LEU A 91 4.09 18.64 17.48
C LEU A 91 4.11 19.60 18.68
N SER A 92 4.43 19.11 19.88
CA SER A 92 4.56 19.95 21.06
C SER A 92 5.59 21.09 20.87
N LYS A 93 6.76 20.77 20.29
CA LYS A 93 7.79 21.78 19.96
C LYS A 93 7.29 22.78 18.91
N LEU A 94 6.59 22.33 17.87
CA LEU A 94 6.06 23.19 16.81
C LEU A 94 4.97 24.13 17.34
N TYR A 95 4.03 23.63 18.14
CA TYR A 95 3.00 24.45 18.78
C TYR A 95 3.61 25.52 19.69
N LYS A 96 4.63 25.14 20.49
CA LYS A 96 5.36 26.11 21.32
C LYS A 96 6.04 27.19 20.48
N LYS A 97 6.72 26.81 19.39
CA LYS A 97 7.35 27.77 18.47
C LYS A 97 6.33 28.71 17.82
N ILE A 98 5.16 28.23 17.41
CA ILE A 98 4.11 29.09 16.84
C ILE A 98 3.60 30.12 17.85
N ALA A 99 3.50 29.74 19.14
CA ALA A 99 3.04 30.65 20.18
C ALA A 99 4.05 31.78 20.47
N GLU A 100 5.34 31.51 20.27
CA GLU A 100 6.43 32.46 20.48
C GLU A 100 6.75 33.30 19.23
N GLU A 101 6.43 32.78 18.04
CA GLU A 101 6.75 33.43 16.76
C GLU A 101 5.78 34.57 16.43
N LYS A 102 6.34 35.72 16.03
CA LYS A 102 5.58 36.93 15.65
C LYS A 102 5.58 37.17 14.15
N ASN A 103 6.52 36.57 13.41
CA ASN A 103 6.60 36.70 11.97
C ASN A 103 5.53 35.83 11.28
N GLN A 104 4.64 36.47 10.53
CA GLN A 104 3.49 35.84 9.87
C GLN A 104 3.91 34.74 8.85
N ASP A 105 4.99 34.95 8.11
CA ASP A 105 5.47 34.00 7.11
C ASP A 105 6.04 32.74 7.78
N ILE A 106 6.79 32.93 8.87
CA ILE A 106 7.32 31.82 9.66
C ILE A 106 6.18 31.05 10.32
N ARG A 107 5.17 31.73 10.87
CA ARG A 107 3.97 31.07 11.44
C ARG A 107 3.25 30.22 10.41
N THR A 108 3.09 30.70 9.18
CA THR A 108 2.42 29.96 8.10
C THR A 108 3.18 28.68 7.73
N ASN A 109 4.52 28.76 7.66
CA ASN A 109 5.37 27.58 7.45
C ASN A 109 5.23 26.59 8.63
N LEU A 110 5.30 27.08 9.87
CA LEU A 110 5.13 26.24 11.06
C LEU A 110 3.75 25.57 11.10
N PHE A 111 2.67 26.26 10.71
CA PHE A 111 1.33 25.65 10.61
C PHE A 111 1.30 24.52 9.58
N SER A 112 1.96 24.70 8.43
CA SER A 112 2.07 23.67 7.41
C SER A 112 2.82 22.44 7.93
N GLN A 113 3.89 22.64 8.70
CA GLN A 113 4.62 21.56 9.37
C GLN A 113 3.76 20.83 10.40
N ILE A 114 2.97 21.57 11.20
CA ILE A 114 2.04 20.97 12.17
C ILE A 114 1.00 20.11 11.45
N GLN A 115 0.44 20.57 10.34
CA GLN A 115 -0.54 19.80 9.58
C GLN A 115 0.07 18.50 9.04
N ALA A 116 1.26 18.57 8.44
CA ALA A 116 1.96 17.40 7.91
C ALA A 116 2.32 16.38 9.02
N GLU A 117 2.80 16.86 10.17
CA GLU A 117 3.15 16.00 11.29
C GLU A 117 1.89 15.39 11.95
N THR A 118 0.77 16.13 11.99
CA THR A 118 -0.52 15.61 12.46
C THR A 118 -1.02 14.47 11.57
N GLN A 119 -0.99 14.65 10.24
CA GLN A 119 -1.36 13.60 9.29
C GLN A 119 -0.45 12.36 9.42
N SER A 120 0.85 12.58 9.61
CA SER A 120 1.81 11.49 9.83
C SER A 120 1.48 10.70 11.10
N ALA A 121 1.15 11.39 12.20
CA ALA A 121 0.72 10.75 13.45
C ALA A 121 -0.55 9.91 13.27
N GLU A 122 -1.52 10.38 12.49
CA GLU A 122 -2.75 9.65 12.18
C GLU A 122 -2.48 8.38 11.37
N ILE A 123 -1.56 8.43 10.41
CA ILE A 123 -1.12 7.27 9.63
C ILE A 123 -0.48 6.23 10.56
N TYR A 124 0.43 6.64 11.45
CA TYR A 124 1.07 5.71 12.39
C TYR A 124 0.04 5.07 13.35
N ASN A 125 -0.95 5.82 13.83
CA ASN A 125 -2.03 5.28 14.66
C ASN A 125 -2.90 4.29 13.89
N THR A 126 -3.24 4.60 12.63
CA THR A 126 -4.02 3.71 11.76
C THR A 126 -3.28 2.39 11.53
N ASN A 127 -1.99 2.46 11.20
CA ASN A 127 -1.13 1.30 11.02
C ASN A 127 -1.03 0.45 12.30
N LEU A 128 -0.87 1.10 13.45
CA LEU A 128 -0.83 0.42 14.75
C LEU A 128 -2.13 -0.36 15.02
N ASN A 129 -3.29 0.25 14.74
CA ASN A 129 -4.59 -0.40 14.91
C ASN A 129 -4.77 -1.59 13.97
N GLN A 130 -4.33 -1.47 12.71
CA GLN A 130 -4.35 -2.59 11.76
C GLN A 130 -3.46 -3.74 12.22
N ILE A 131 -2.24 -3.47 12.68
CA ILE A 131 -1.31 -4.48 13.19
C ILE A 131 -1.93 -5.22 14.38
N LYS A 132 -2.53 -4.49 15.33
CA LYS A 132 -3.21 -5.09 16.49
C LYS A 132 -4.37 -5.99 16.07
N LYS A 133 -5.20 -5.54 15.12
CA LYS A 133 -6.31 -6.33 14.57
C LYS A 133 -5.83 -7.60 13.85
N THR A 134 -4.68 -7.54 13.19
CA THR A 134 -4.10 -8.71 12.50
C THR A 134 -3.52 -9.72 13.49
N LYS A 135 -3.00 -9.29 14.64
CA LYS A 135 -2.49 -10.20 15.69
C LYS A 135 -3.58 -10.94 16.45
N THR A 136 -4.78 -10.37 16.52
CA THR A 136 -5.92 -10.95 17.24
C THR A 136 -6.85 -11.79 16.37
N ARG A 137 -6.59 -11.85 15.06
CA ARG A 137 -7.27 -12.73 14.11
C ARG A 137 -6.52 -14.02 13.94
#